data_AF-A0A7M2TCC4-F1
#
_entry.id   AF-A0A7M2TCC4-F1
#
_cell.length_a   1.000
_cell.length_b   1.000
_cell.length_c   1.000
_cell.angle_alpha   90.00
_cell.angle_beta   90.00
_cell.angle_gamma   90.00
#
_symmetry.space_group_name_H-M   'P 1'
#
loop_
_entity.id
_entity.type
_entity.pdbx_description
1 polymer ?
#
loop_
_entity_poly.entity_id
_entity_poly.type
_entity_poly.pdbx_seq_one_letter_code
_entity_poly.pdbx_strand_id
1 'polypeptide(L)'
;MTTIDWHELTHAYGSAADIPGLFARLGGPEDEQVWNELWSALCHQGSVYGASWAALPRLTDIARGAAAGDPRQAVLMAGAIVGDADEDHRERYALEIEALRGVTRSMLDVRDRERNEFVELLQSLLAFEGVEVWWDALEGVSGEEYELDCPACEDGLFAAFGSHGTFVSAGDYVTGPGARGEQARAELTPARPEQLDGIGARLYREAAEAGQSAVAAALTLVFGQGRCPSCDAVFRVADEVEKQWT
;
A
#
# COMPACT_ATOMS: atom_id res chain seq x y z
N MET A 1 -26.37 -13.59 12.58
CA MET A 1 -24.92 -13.78 12.39
C MET A 1 -24.68 -15.26 12.29
N THR A 2 -24.21 -15.73 11.15
CA THR A 2 -23.64 -17.07 11.00
C THR A 2 -22.40 -17.14 11.87
N THR A 3 -22.37 -18.05 12.83
CA THR A 3 -21.19 -18.29 13.67
C THR A 3 -20.09 -18.84 12.76
N ILE A 4 -18.95 -18.16 12.70
CA ILE A 4 -17.76 -18.62 11.98
C ILE A 4 -17.18 -19.80 12.75
N ASP A 5 -17.03 -20.96 12.10
CA ASP A 5 -16.25 -22.06 12.66
C ASP A 5 -14.77 -21.92 12.28
N TRP A 6 -13.98 -21.38 13.20
CA TRP A 6 -12.55 -21.14 13.00
C TRP A 6 -11.72 -22.42 12.87
N HIS A 7 -12.24 -23.58 13.27
CA HIS A 7 -11.53 -24.86 13.12
C HIS A 7 -11.53 -25.37 11.68
N GLU A 8 -12.51 -24.94 10.86
CA GLU A 8 -12.58 -25.28 9.44
C GLU A 8 -11.75 -24.33 8.56
N LEU A 9 -11.21 -23.27 9.14
CA LEU A 9 -10.40 -22.26 8.46
C LEU A 9 -8.92 -22.45 8.74
N THR A 10 -8.10 -21.97 7.82
CA THR A 10 -6.65 -21.94 7.97
C THR A 10 -6.10 -20.53 7.82
N HIS A 11 -4.94 -20.30 8.42
CA HIS A 11 -4.07 -19.15 8.23
C HIS A 11 -2.64 -19.64 7.88
N ALA A 12 -1.65 -18.75 7.85
CA ALA A 12 -0.28 -19.06 7.42
C ALA A 12 0.40 -20.27 8.10
N TYR A 13 0.01 -20.61 9.32
CA TYR A 13 0.66 -21.66 10.12
C TYR A 13 -0.25 -22.87 10.41
N GLY A 14 -1.41 -22.96 9.76
CA GLY A 14 -2.34 -24.09 9.90
C GLY A 14 -3.72 -23.66 10.36
N SER A 15 -4.31 -24.39 11.30
CA SER A 15 -5.68 -24.19 11.80
C SER A 15 -5.86 -22.82 12.45
N ALA A 16 -6.98 -22.15 12.19
CA ALA A 16 -7.30 -20.81 12.70
C ALA A 16 -8.08 -20.74 14.01
N ALA A 17 -8.18 -21.87 14.73
CA ALA A 17 -8.85 -21.96 16.03
C ALA A 17 -8.28 -21.02 17.11
N ASP A 18 -7.05 -20.53 16.96
CA ASP A 18 -6.36 -19.61 17.87
C ASP A 18 -6.71 -18.13 17.63
N ILE A 19 -7.12 -17.76 16.41
CA ILE A 19 -7.41 -16.36 16.02
C ILE A 19 -8.44 -15.67 16.94
N PRO A 20 -9.57 -16.29 17.34
CA PRO A 20 -10.49 -15.66 18.30
C PRO A 20 -9.83 -15.34 19.65
N GLY A 21 -8.89 -16.18 20.09
CA GLY A 21 -8.12 -15.98 21.31
C GLY A 21 -7.17 -14.79 21.20
N LEU A 22 -6.56 -14.58 20.04
CA LEU A 22 -5.74 -13.40 19.76
C LEU A 22 -6.59 -12.11 19.81
N PHE A 23 -7.74 -12.07 19.12
CA PHE A 23 -8.63 -10.90 19.17
C PHE A 23 -9.18 -10.59 20.57
N ALA A 24 -9.32 -11.60 21.43
CA ALA A 24 -9.77 -11.41 22.81
C ALA A 24 -8.70 -10.82 23.74
N ARG A 25 -7.41 -10.93 23.37
CA ARG A 25 -6.28 -10.36 24.11
C ARG A 25 -6.03 -8.88 23.79
N LEU A 26 -6.60 -8.37 22.70
CA LEU A 26 -6.48 -6.96 22.32
C LEU A 26 -7.06 -6.01 23.37
N GLY A 27 -6.49 -4.81 23.47
CA GLY A 27 -6.76 -3.82 24.51
C GLY A 27 -5.99 -4.04 25.83
N GLY A 28 -5.06 -4.99 25.84
CA GLY A 28 -4.18 -5.31 26.96
C GLY A 28 -2.78 -4.68 26.86
N PRO A 29 -1.89 -4.95 27.83
CA PRO A 29 -0.51 -4.43 27.83
C PRO A 29 0.38 -5.02 26.74
N GLU A 30 -0.04 -6.11 26.09
CA GLU A 30 0.69 -6.82 25.03
C GLU A 30 0.15 -6.49 23.63
N ASP A 31 -0.62 -5.40 23.46
CA ASP A 31 -1.38 -5.14 22.23
C ASP A 31 -0.52 -5.18 20.96
N GLU A 32 0.66 -4.56 21.00
CA GLU A 32 1.62 -4.55 19.89
C GLU A 32 2.07 -5.97 19.50
N GLN A 33 2.37 -6.82 20.49
CA GLN A 33 2.74 -8.21 20.24
C GLN A 33 1.57 -9.00 19.64
N VAL A 34 0.36 -8.80 20.16
CA VAL A 34 -0.84 -9.49 19.65
C VAL A 34 -1.15 -9.08 18.22
N TRP A 35 -1.00 -7.80 17.87
CA TRP A 35 -1.13 -7.35 16.48
C TRP A 35 -0.07 -7.98 15.57
N ASN A 36 1.19 -8.08 16.01
CA ASN A 36 2.23 -8.76 15.25
C ASN A 36 1.91 -10.25 15.02
N GLU A 37 1.36 -10.93 16.04
CA GLU A 37 0.89 -12.32 15.91
C GLU A 37 -0.26 -12.42 14.88
N LEU A 38 -1.24 -11.51 14.93
CA LEU A 38 -2.35 -11.46 13.97
C LEU A 38 -1.88 -11.18 12.54
N TRP A 39 -0.99 -10.20 12.32
CA TRP A 39 -0.40 -9.90 11.01
C TRP A 39 0.36 -11.09 10.45
N SER A 40 1.17 -11.72 11.28
CA SER A 40 1.94 -12.91 10.92
C SER A 40 1.05 -14.09 10.52
N ALA A 41 -0.10 -14.24 11.17
CA ALA A 41 -1.04 -15.31 10.86
C ALA A 41 -1.90 -15.00 9.63
N LEU A 42 -2.53 -13.82 9.57
CA LEU A 42 -3.61 -13.49 8.64
C LEU A 42 -3.15 -12.86 7.32
N CYS A 43 -1.98 -12.19 7.28
CA CYS A 43 -1.49 -11.49 6.10
C CYS A 43 0.00 -11.81 5.84
N HIS A 44 0.38 -13.07 6.02
CA HIS A 44 1.79 -13.48 6.01
C HIS A 44 2.45 -13.20 4.66
N GLN A 45 3.44 -12.30 4.65
CA GLN A 45 4.16 -11.89 3.44
C GLN A 45 3.21 -11.50 2.30
N GLY A 46 2.14 -10.76 2.64
CA GLY A 46 1.12 -10.32 1.70
C GLY A 46 0.05 -11.36 1.35
N SER A 47 0.21 -12.62 1.75
CA SER A 47 -0.79 -13.67 1.44
C SER A 47 -2.00 -13.62 2.38
N VAL A 48 -3.20 -13.76 1.81
CA VAL A 48 -4.47 -13.88 2.54
C VAL A 48 -5.01 -15.31 2.56
N TYR A 49 -5.83 -15.63 3.56
CA TYR A 49 -6.38 -16.96 3.81
C TYR A 49 -7.88 -16.90 4.13
N GLY A 50 -8.54 -18.05 4.19
CA GLY A 50 -9.94 -18.13 4.64
C GLY A 50 -10.15 -17.49 6.02
N ALA A 51 -9.18 -17.63 6.93
CA ALA A 51 -9.20 -16.96 8.23
C ALA A 51 -9.11 -15.43 8.14
N SER A 52 -8.41 -14.89 7.15
CA SER A 52 -8.24 -13.44 6.93
C SER A 52 -9.58 -12.81 6.57
N TRP A 53 -10.29 -13.38 5.59
CA TRP A 53 -11.63 -12.95 5.22
C TRP A 53 -12.63 -13.06 6.38
N ALA A 54 -12.53 -14.14 7.17
CA ALA A 54 -13.37 -14.34 8.34
C ALA A 54 -13.12 -13.30 9.45
N ALA A 55 -11.96 -12.63 9.46
CA ALA A 55 -11.63 -11.60 10.43
C ALA A 55 -12.24 -10.23 10.12
N LEU A 56 -12.65 -9.95 8.88
CA LEU A 56 -13.14 -8.62 8.45
C LEU A 56 -14.27 -8.03 9.34
N PRO A 57 -15.29 -8.79 9.77
CA PRO A 57 -16.31 -8.25 10.68
C PRO A 57 -15.72 -7.78 12.01
N ARG A 58 -14.77 -8.53 12.58
CA ARG A 58 -14.12 -8.18 13.85
C ARG A 58 -13.18 -6.97 13.68
N LEU A 59 -12.44 -6.91 12.59
CA LEU A 59 -11.62 -5.75 12.25
C LEU A 59 -12.48 -4.49 12.08
N THR A 60 -13.65 -4.62 11.45
CA THR A 60 -14.63 -3.54 11.32
C THR A 60 -15.13 -3.05 12.69
N ASP A 61 -15.45 -3.95 13.61
CA ASP A 61 -15.84 -3.57 14.97
C ASP A 61 -14.73 -2.81 15.70
N ILE A 62 -13.47 -3.23 15.57
CA ILE A 62 -12.31 -2.55 16.17
C ILE A 62 -12.11 -1.17 15.55
N ALA A 63 -12.14 -1.08 14.21
CA ALA A 63 -11.99 0.17 13.47
C ALA A 63 -13.06 1.21 13.87
N ARG A 64 -14.28 0.77 14.18
CA ARG A 64 -15.38 1.63 14.64
C ARG A 64 -15.36 1.92 16.15
N GLY A 65 -14.39 1.37 16.89
CA GLY A 65 -14.31 1.49 18.35
C GLY A 65 -15.38 0.69 19.11
N ALA A 66 -16.05 -0.27 18.45
CA ALA A 66 -17.02 -1.18 19.06
C ALA A 66 -16.37 -2.41 19.72
N ALA A 67 -15.07 -2.61 19.49
CA ALA A 67 -14.26 -3.67 20.06
C ALA A 67 -12.88 -3.17 20.49
N ALA A 68 -12.22 -3.90 21.37
CA ALA A 68 -10.87 -3.58 21.85
C ALA A 68 -9.81 -3.83 20.77
N GLY A 69 -8.80 -2.95 20.72
CA GLY A 69 -7.69 -2.97 19.78
C GLY A 69 -7.44 -1.58 19.17
N ASP A 70 -6.28 -1.38 18.55
CA ASP A 70 -5.95 -0.17 17.80
C ASP A 70 -6.81 -0.09 16.50
N PRO A 71 -7.69 0.92 16.35
CA PRO A 71 -8.48 1.10 15.13
C PRO A 71 -7.65 1.21 13.86
N ARG A 72 -6.45 1.79 13.94
CA ARG A 72 -5.56 1.93 12.79
C ARG A 72 -5.06 0.56 12.33
N GLN A 73 -4.56 -0.27 13.25
CA GLN A 73 -4.11 -1.62 12.91
C GLN A 73 -5.23 -2.45 12.26
N ALA A 74 -6.47 -2.30 12.74
CA ALA A 74 -7.62 -2.95 12.14
C ALA A 74 -7.90 -2.48 10.70
N VAL A 75 -7.82 -1.17 10.44
CA VAL A 75 -7.98 -0.60 9.09
C VAL A 75 -6.88 -1.09 8.15
N LEU A 76 -5.61 -1.05 8.56
CA LEU A 76 -4.49 -1.45 7.73
C LEU A 76 -4.56 -2.95 7.38
N MET A 77 -4.86 -3.80 8.36
CA MET A 77 -5.03 -5.24 8.13
C MET A 77 -6.20 -5.54 7.20
N ALA A 78 -7.33 -4.86 7.40
CA ALA A 78 -8.47 -5.04 6.52
C ALA A 78 -8.18 -4.53 5.10
N GLY A 79 -7.40 -3.46 4.96
CA GLY A 79 -6.93 -2.95 3.67
C GLY A 79 -6.09 -3.99 2.92
N ALA A 80 -5.11 -4.57 3.60
CA ALA A 80 -4.28 -5.65 3.04
C ALA A 80 -5.12 -6.87 2.63
N ILE A 81 -6.15 -7.23 3.42
CA ILE A 81 -7.05 -8.33 3.08
C ILE A 81 -7.89 -7.99 1.83
N VAL A 82 -8.52 -6.82 1.82
CA VAL A 82 -9.45 -6.41 0.74
C VAL A 82 -8.72 -6.06 -0.56
N GLY A 83 -7.42 -5.77 -0.51
CA GLY A 83 -6.58 -5.62 -1.68
C GLY A 83 -6.65 -6.82 -2.63
N ASP A 84 -6.74 -8.02 -2.06
CA ASP A 84 -6.86 -9.30 -2.78
C ASP A 84 -8.32 -9.73 -3.08
N ALA A 85 -9.30 -8.85 -2.86
CA ALA A 85 -10.71 -9.21 -3.01
C ALA A 85 -11.14 -9.28 -4.48
N ASP A 86 -11.61 -10.45 -4.89
CA ASP A 86 -12.41 -10.61 -6.11
C ASP A 86 -13.86 -10.08 -5.94
N GLU A 87 -14.68 -10.20 -6.98
CA GLU A 87 -16.07 -9.73 -6.99
C GLU A 87 -16.93 -10.42 -5.92
N ASP A 88 -16.75 -11.74 -5.71
CA ASP A 88 -17.51 -12.51 -4.72
C ASP A 88 -17.17 -12.06 -3.29
N HIS A 89 -15.88 -11.82 -3.01
CA HIS A 89 -15.45 -11.26 -1.72
C HIS A 89 -16.02 -9.86 -1.51
N ARG A 90 -15.98 -9.00 -2.53
CA ARG A 90 -16.52 -7.63 -2.43
C ARG A 90 -18.03 -7.63 -2.19
N GLU A 91 -18.79 -8.49 -2.87
CA GLU A 91 -20.23 -8.62 -2.61
C GLU A 91 -20.49 -9.14 -1.19
N ARG A 92 -19.76 -10.18 -0.77
CA ARG A 92 -19.94 -10.79 0.55
C ARG A 92 -19.64 -9.85 1.71
N TYR A 93 -18.62 -9.00 1.59
CA TYR A 93 -18.13 -8.10 2.64
C TYR A 93 -18.45 -6.62 2.38
N ALA A 94 -19.42 -6.32 1.52
CA ALA A 94 -19.73 -4.96 1.09
C ALA A 94 -20.02 -4.00 2.26
N LEU A 95 -20.67 -4.48 3.33
CA LEU A 95 -21.00 -3.67 4.50
C LEU A 95 -19.76 -3.34 5.35
N GLU A 96 -18.88 -4.32 5.54
CA GLU A 96 -17.59 -4.16 6.22
C GLU A 96 -16.70 -3.20 5.45
N ILE A 97 -16.56 -3.40 4.13
CA ILE A 97 -15.74 -2.56 3.24
C ILE A 97 -16.21 -1.10 3.28
N GLU A 98 -17.52 -0.84 3.17
CA GLU A 98 -18.04 0.53 3.22
C GLU A 98 -17.83 1.18 4.60
N ALA A 99 -17.98 0.41 5.68
CA ALA A 99 -17.73 0.92 7.03
C ALA A 99 -16.25 1.26 7.24
N LEU A 100 -15.35 0.37 6.81
CA LEU A 100 -13.90 0.58 6.88
C LEU A 100 -13.48 1.78 6.06
N ARG A 101 -13.98 1.91 4.82
CA ARG A 101 -13.76 3.09 3.96
C ARG A 101 -14.13 4.39 4.68
N GLY A 102 -15.29 4.44 5.33
CA GLY A 102 -15.73 5.61 6.08
C GLY A 102 -14.79 5.96 7.26
N VAL A 103 -14.35 4.95 8.00
CA VAL A 103 -13.38 5.12 9.10
C VAL A 103 -12.04 5.62 8.55
N THR A 104 -11.51 5.02 7.49
CA THR A 104 -10.24 5.42 6.87
C THR A 104 -10.27 6.85 6.37
N ARG A 105 -11.38 7.31 5.76
CA ARG A 105 -11.54 8.72 5.37
C ARG A 105 -11.45 9.66 6.58
N SER A 106 -12.14 9.32 7.67
CA SER A 106 -12.07 10.10 8.91
C SER A 106 -10.67 10.10 9.53
N MET A 107 -9.89 9.03 9.36
CA MET A 107 -8.49 9.01 9.74
C MET A 107 -7.66 9.94 8.84
N LEU A 108 -7.82 9.88 7.52
CA LEU A 108 -7.06 10.73 6.60
C LEU A 108 -7.32 12.24 6.81
N ASP A 109 -8.46 12.64 7.38
CA ASP A 109 -8.76 14.04 7.74
C ASP A 109 -7.89 14.60 8.89
N VAL A 110 -7.24 13.73 9.68
CA VAL A 110 -6.33 14.18 10.75
C VAL A 110 -5.01 14.65 10.13
N ARG A 111 -4.67 15.91 10.42
CA ARG A 111 -3.44 16.57 9.94
C ARG A 111 -2.19 16.07 10.69
N ASP A 112 -1.02 16.39 10.13
CA ASP A 112 0.30 16.18 10.73
C ASP A 112 0.65 14.72 11.05
N ARG A 113 0.15 13.77 10.24
CA ARG A 113 0.57 12.37 10.29
C ARG A 113 2.00 12.18 9.82
N GLU A 114 2.63 11.14 10.33
CA GLU A 114 3.86 10.60 9.76
C GLU A 114 3.60 10.15 8.30
N ARG A 115 4.62 10.26 7.45
CA ARG A 115 4.50 10.05 6.00
C ARG A 115 3.99 8.65 5.67
N ASN A 116 4.63 7.63 6.24
CA ASN A 116 4.30 6.23 5.93
C ASN A 116 2.93 5.89 6.47
N GLU A 117 2.58 6.37 7.68
CA GLU A 117 1.22 6.20 8.22
C GLU A 117 0.15 6.79 7.28
N PHE A 118 0.42 7.95 6.67
CA PHE A 118 -0.51 8.52 5.69
C PHE A 118 -0.62 7.67 4.42
N VAL A 119 0.50 7.19 3.88
CA VAL A 119 0.52 6.35 2.68
C VAL A 119 -0.20 5.01 2.92
N GLU A 120 0.04 4.34 4.05
CA GLU A 120 -0.62 3.08 4.42
C GLU A 120 -2.16 3.23 4.54
N LEU A 121 -2.63 4.35 5.11
CA LEU A 121 -4.06 4.67 5.16
C LEU A 121 -4.63 4.93 3.76
N LEU A 122 -3.86 5.60 2.89
CA LEU A 122 -4.24 5.84 1.51
C LEU A 122 -4.33 4.53 0.71
N GLN A 123 -3.37 3.61 0.88
CA GLN A 123 -3.39 2.26 0.33
C GLN A 123 -4.65 1.51 0.76
N SER A 124 -4.95 1.51 2.06
CA SER A 124 -6.15 0.87 2.61
C SER A 124 -7.43 1.45 1.99
N LEU A 125 -7.50 2.78 1.86
CA LEU A 125 -8.64 3.44 1.22
C LEU A 125 -8.82 3.01 -0.24
N LEU A 126 -7.73 2.92 -1.00
CA LEU A 126 -7.77 2.47 -2.40
C LEU A 126 -8.22 1.01 -2.51
N ALA A 127 -7.74 0.13 -1.62
CA ALA A 127 -8.17 -1.26 -1.56
C ALA A 127 -9.69 -1.38 -1.33
N PHE A 128 -10.23 -0.63 -0.36
CA PHE A 128 -11.67 -0.60 -0.09
C PHE A 128 -12.48 -0.03 -1.26
N GLU A 129 -11.93 0.89 -2.03
CA GLU A 129 -12.57 1.45 -3.22
C GLU A 129 -12.42 0.58 -4.47
N GLY A 130 -11.64 -0.50 -4.41
CA GLY A 130 -11.39 -1.38 -5.53
C GLY A 130 -10.54 -0.76 -6.62
N VAL A 131 -9.66 0.17 -6.26
CA VAL A 131 -8.67 0.72 -7.19
C VAL A 131 -7.57 -0.31 -7.38
N GLU A 132 -7.43 -0.82 -8.59
CA GLU A 132 -6.38 -1.76 -8.99
C GLU A 132 -5.00 -1.08 -9.04
N VAL A 133 -3.93 -1.87 -8.92
CA VAL A 133 -2.51 -1.47 -8.93
C VAL A 133 -2.11 -0.57 -7.77
N TRP A 134 -2.67 0.63 -7.67
CA TRP A 134 -2.19 1.70 -6.80
C TRP A 134 -2.49 1.51 -5.32
N TRP A 135 -3.37 0.58 -4.96
CA TRP A 135 -3.51 0.19 -3.55
C TRP A 135 -2.23 -0.46 -3.00
N ASP A 136 -1.47 -1.15 -3.86
CA ASP A 136 -0.24 -1.83 -3.50
C ASP A 136 0.99 -1.03 -3.95
N ALA A 137 0.99 -0.56 -5.21
CA ALA A 137 2.11 0.18 -5.81
C ALA A 137 2.46 1.51 -5.11
N LEU A 138 1.62 2.02 -4.21
CA LEU A 138 1.97 3.15 -3.35
C LEU A 138 3.07 2.82 -2.34
N GLU A 139 3.39 1.55 -2.09
CA GLU A 139 4.55 1.15 -1.28
C GLU A 139 5.84 1.79 -1.79
N GLY A 140 6.02 1.93 -3.11
CA GLY A 140 7.18 2.61 -3.70
C GLY A 140 7.30 4.09 -3.31
N VAL A 141 6.20 4.76 -2.95
CA VAL A 141 6.26 6.12 -2.37
C VAL A 141 6.87 6.10 -0.97
N SER A 142 6.53 5.09 -0.16
CA SER A 142 7.11 4.89 1.18
C SER A 142 8.57 4.41 1.10
N GLY A 143 8.90 3.54 0.14
CA GLY A 143 10.26 3.08 -0.14
C GLY A 143 11.13 4.13 -0.84
N GLU A 144 10.52 5.18 -1.39
CA GLU A 144 11.16 6.24 -2.17
C GLU A 144 11.86 5.74 -3.45
N GLU A 145 11.36 4.64 -4.01
CA GLU A 145 11.88 4.06 -5.24
C GLU A 145 10.86 3.15 -5.95
N TYR A 146 11.08 2.95 -7.25
CA TYR A 146 10.42 1.91 -8.05
C TYR A 146 11.46 1.15 -8.88
N GLU A 147 11.38 -0.17 -8.87
CA GLU A 147 12.08 -1.05 -9.81
C GLU A 147 11.21 -1.23 -11.05
N LEU A 148 11.79 -1.04 -12.25
CA LEU A 148 11.08 -0.98 -13.53
C LEU A 148 11.93 -1.62 -14.63
N ASP A 149 11.34 -1.90 -15.78
CA ASP A 149 12.10 -2.20 -17.00
C ASP A 149 12.02 -1.05 -17.99
N CYS A 150 13.10 -0.78 -18.73
CA CYS A 150 13.06 0.20 -19.79
C CYS A 150 12.15 -0.28 -20.94
N PRO A 151 11.14 0.48 -21.37
CA PRO A 151 10.23 0.04 -22.43
C PRO A 151 10.86 -0.04 -23.83
N ALA A 152 12.11 0.43 -23.99
CA ALA A 152 12.81 0.44 -25.27
C ALA A 152 13.95 -0.58 -25.35
N CYS A 153 14.75 -0.73 -24.29
CA CYS A 153 15.91 -1.63 -24.29
C CYS A 153 15.84 -2.74 -23.25
N GLU A 154 14.76 -2.81 -22.45
CA GLU A 154 14.52 -3.86 -21.43
C GLU A 154 15.58 -3.94 -20.32
N ASP A 155 16.43 -2.91 -20.19
CA ASP A 155 17.34 -2.80 -19.05
C ASP A 155 16.53 -2.58 -17.78
N GLY A 156 16.87 -3.31 -16.71
CA GLY A 156 16.31 -3.07 -15.38
C GLY A 156 16.73 -1.69 -14.86
N LEU A 157 15.75 -0.92 -14.42
CA LEU A 157 15.86 0.46 -13.97
C LEU A 157 15.40 0.61 -12.53
N PHE A 158 15.95 1.62 -11.86
CA PHE A 158 15.43 2.15 -10.60
C PHE A 158 15.08 3.62 -10.78
N ALA A 159 13.84 4.00 -10.48
CA ALA A 159 13.43 5.40 -10.33
C ALA A 159 13.46 5.75 -8.84
N ALA A 160 14.51 6.43 -8.38
CA ALA A 160 14.72 6.77 -6.98
C ALA A 160 14.44 8.25 -6.70
N PHE A 161 13.89 8.54 -5.53
CA PHE A 161 13.60 9.89 -5.04
C PHE A 161 13.77 9.99 -3.53
N GLY A 162 13.36 11.13 -2.94
CA GLY A 162 13.44 11.35 -1.49
C GLY A 162 14.88 11.31 -0.96
N SER A 163 15.12 10.48 0.05
CA SER A 163 16.41 10.34 0.73
C SER A 163 17.51 9.76 -0.15
N HIS A 164 17.16 9.02 -1.20
CA HIS A 164 18.12 8.48 -2.17
C HIS A 164 18.65 9.53 -3.15
N GLY A 165 17.97 10.68 -3.27
CA GLY A 165 18.14 11.66 -4.34
C GLY A 165 17.22 11.37 -5.52
N THR A 166 17.09 12.30 -6.48
CA THR A 166 16.10 12.21 -7.58
C THR A 166 16.76 11.85 -8.91
N PHE A 167 16.60 10.61 -9.39
CA PHE A 167 17.19 10.14 -10.65
C PHE A 167 16.56 8.82 -11.13
N VAL A 168 16.85 8.44 -12.37
CA VAL A 168 16.71 7.07 -12.88
C VAL A 168 18.08 6.44 -12.99
N SER A 169 18.26 5.19 -12.59
CA SER A 169 19.51 4.43 -12.76
C SER A 169 19.28 3.14 -13.54
N ALA A 170 20.29 2.68 -14.28
CA ALA A 170 20.31 1.35 -14.89
C ALA A 170 21.01 0.37 -13.96
N GLY A 171 20.27 -0.64 -13.48
CA GLY A 171 20.68 -1.57 -12.43
C GLY A 171 20.73 -0.95 -11.03
N ASP A 172 20.98 -1.80 -10.03
CA ASP A 172 21.05 -1.40 -8.61
C ASP A 172 22.04 -0.24 -8.41
N TYR A 173 21.54 0.85 -7.81
CA TYR A 173 22.25 2.10 -7.62
C TYR A 173 22.94 2.25 -6.25
N VAL A 174 22.78 1.27 -5.37
CA VAL A 174 23.41 1.14 -4.06
C VAL A 174 24.62 0.22 -4.13
N THR A 175 24.46 -0.98 -4.67
CA THR A 175 25.52 -2.02 -4.72
C THR A 175 25.88 -2.46 -6.13
N GLY A 176 25.06 -2.13 -7.12
CA GLY A 176 25.15 -2.62 -8.49
C GLY A 176 25.84 -1.67 -9.49
N PRO A 177 25.61 -1.89 -10.80
CA PRO A 177 26.16 -1.07 -11.87
C PRO A 177 25.78 0.41 -11.78
N GLY A 178 24.61 0.73 -11.22
CA GLY A 178 24.12 2.09 -10.98
C GLY A 178 24.89 2.86 -9.89
N ALA A 179 25.69 2.15 -9.07
CA ALA A 179 26.56 2.76 -8.07
C ALA A 179 27.84 3.36 -8.68
N ARG A 180 28.14 3.09 -9.96
CA ARG A 180 29.39 3.48 -10.65
C ARG A 180 29.43 4.94 -11.13
N GLY A 181 28.90 5.86 -10.32
CA GLY A 181 28.95 7.31 -10.55
C GLY A 181 27.83 7.86 -11.46
N GLU A 182 27.80 9.19 -11.62
CA GLU A 182 26.72 9.95 -12.28
C GLU A 182 26.40 9.49 -13.72
N GLN A 183 27.34 8.83 -14.41
CA GLN A 183 27.17 8.35 -15.77
C GLN A 183 26.17 7.18 -15.89
N ALA A 184 25.88 6.48 -14.79
CA ALA A 184 24.87 5.42 -14.73
C ALA A 184 23.50 5.93 -14.27
N ARG A 185 23.33 7.26 -14.18
CA ARG A 185 22.11 7.94 -13.74
C ARG A 185 21.64 8.93 -14.80
N ALA A 186 20.34 9.08 -14.90
CA ALA A 186 19.67 10.01 -15.79
C ALA A 186 18.51 10.72 -15.06
N GLU A 187 17.87 11.64 -15.74
CA GLU A 187 16.88 12.53 -15.14
C GLU A 187 15.57 11.80 -14.79
N LEU A 188 15.07 12.06 -13.58
CA LEU A 188 13.69 11.80 -13.17
C LEU A 188 13.00 13.16 -13.03
N THR A 189 12.07 13.44 -13.95
CA THR A 189 11.42 14.75 -14.08
C THR A 189 10.02 14.71 -13.48
N PRO A 190 9.68 15.60 -12.53
CA PRO A 190 8.33 15.66 -11.98
C PRO A 190 7.34 16.18 -13.02
N ALA A 191 6.15 15.60 -13.07
CA ALA A 191 5.00 16.19 -13.74
C ALA A 191 4.60 17.50 -13.04
N ARG A 192 4.03 18.43 -13.81
CA ARG A 192 3.40 19.60 -13.22
C ARG A 192 2.07 19.18 -12.58
N PRO A 193 1.74 19.61 -11.34
CA PRO A 193 0.50 19.23 -10.68
C PRO A 193 -0.76 19.44 -11.53
N GLU A 194 -0.82 20.53 -12.31
CA GLU A 194 -1.95 20.85 -13.19
C GLU A 194 -2.05 19.95 -14.43
N GLN A 195 -1.04 19.12 -14.70
CA GLN A 195 -1.01 18.15 -15.79
C GLN A 195 -1.27 16.72 -15.32
N LEU A 196 -1.37 16.49 -14.00
CA LEU A 196 -1.79 15.19 -13.47
C LEU A 196 -3.26 14.94 -13.83
N ASP A 197 -3.58 13.69 -14.16
CA ASP A 197 -4.94 13.21 -14.43
C ASP A 197 -5.23 11.91 -13.67
N GLY A 198 -6.44 11.38 -13.83
CA GLY A 198 -6.85 10.09 -13.29
C GLY A 198 -6.54 9.90 -11.80
N ILE A 199 -5.96 8.74 -11.48
CA ILE A 199 -5.55 8.38 -10.11
C ILE A 199 -4.42 9.28 -9.60
N GLY A 200 -3.46 9.66 -10.44
CA GLY A 200 -2.34 10.52 -10.04
C GLY A 200 -2.80 11.90 -9.57
N ALA A 201 -3.74 12.54 -10.27
CA ALA A 201 -4.32 13.82 -9.85
C ALA A 201 -5.07 13.71 -8.53
N ARG A 202 -5.76 12.59 -8.32
CA ARG A 202 -6.49 12.33 -7.08
C ARG A 202 -5.54 12.15 -5.91
N LEU A 203 -4.55 11.26 -6.02
CA LEU A 203 -3.58 11.00 -4.95
C LEU A 203 -2.81 12.26 -4.58
N TYR A 204 -2.37 13.03 -5.58
CA TYR A 204 -1.70 14.31 -5.34
C TYR A 204 -2.58 15.27 -4.54
N ARG A 205 -3.86 15.39 -4.90
CA ARG A 205 -4.81 16.27 -4.21
C ARG A 205 -5.04 15.83 -2.77
N GLU A 206 -5.27 14.54 -2.55
CA GLU A 206 -5.45 13.99 -1.20
C GLU A 206 -4.22 14.27 -0.32
N ALA A 207 -3.01 14.05 -0.84
CA ALA A 207 -1.77 14.37 -0.13
C ALA A 207 -1.62 15.89 0.13
N ALA A 208 -1.89 16.74 -0.86
CA ALA A 208 -1.76 18.19 -0.74
C ALA A 208 -2.76 18.79 0.27
N GLU A 209 -4.03 18.37 0.23
CA GLU A 209 -5.07 18.83 1.14
C GLU A 209 -4.82 18.41 2.59
N ALA A 210 -4.24 17.21 2.78
CA ALA A 210 -3.79 16.69 4.07
C ALA A 210 -2.50 17.35 4.59
N GLY A 211 -1.81 18.18 3.78
CA GLY A 211 -0.55 18.84 4.13
C GLY A 211 0.70 17.96 3.96
N GLN A 212 0.55 16.78 3.35
CA GLN A 212 1.62 15.81 3.10
C GLN A 212 2.48 16.21 1.91
N SER A 213 3.25 17.29 2.08
CA SER A 213 4.00 17.93 0.99
C SER A 213 5.06 17.01 0.38
N ALA A 214 5.70 16.16 1.19
CA ALA A 214 6.67 15.19 0.72
C ALA A 214 6.01 14.10 -0.15
N VAL A 215 4.85 13.58 0.28
CA VAL A 215 4.06 12.61 -0.51
C VAL A 215 3.57 13.23 -1.80
N ALA A 216 3.02 14.46 -1.75
CA ALA A 216 2.58 15.18 -2.94
C ALA A 216 3.72 15.41 -3.95
N ALA A 217 4.93 15.73 -3.47
CA ALA A 217 6.11 15.87 -4.32
C ALA A 217 6.61 14.53 -4.89
N ALA A 218 6.56 13.44 -4.11
CA ALA A 218 6.87 12.11 -4.61
C ALA A 218 5.90 11.71 -5.74
N LEU A 219 4.60 11.96 -5.56
CA LEU A 219 3.58 11.65 -6.56
C LEU A 219 3.79 12.40 -7.88
N THR A 220 4.35 13.62 -7.89
CA THR A 220 4.67 14.28 -9.16
C THR A 220 5.83 13.59 -9.90
N LEU A 221 6.75 12.95 -9.19
CA LEU A 221 7.83 12.15 -9.78
C LEU A 221 7.30 10.81 -10.30
N VAL A 222 6.46 10.13 -9.52
CA VAL A 222 5.83 8.85 -9.89
C VAL A 222 4.94 8.98 -11.12
N PHE A 223 4.13 10.04 -11.20
CA PHE A 223 3.32 10.34 -12.39
C PHE A 223 4.05 11.24 -13.42
N GLY A 224 5.36 11.41 -13.23
CA GLY A 224 6.27 12.17 -14.07
C GLY A 224 6.92 11.32 -15.17
N GLN A 225 8.15 11.69 -15.54
CA GLN A 225 8.91 11.04 -16.61
C GLN A 225 10.30 10.64 -16.14
N GLY A 226 10.70 9.41 -16.48
CA GLY A 226 12.06 8.93 -16.36
C GLY A 226 12.77 8.93 -17.71
N ARG A 227 14.10 9.09 -17.70
CA ARG A 227 14.96 8.82 -18.87
C ARG A 227 15.86 7.63 -18.58
N CYS A 228 15.90 6.66 -19.48
CA CYS A 228 16.80 5.51 -19.37
C CYS A 228 18.27 5.94 -19.59
N PRO A 229 19.20 5.64 -18.66
CA PRO A 229 20.62 5.95 -18.85
C PRO A 229 21.29 5.18 -20.00
N SER A 230 20.76 4.00 -20.35
CA SER A 230 21.38 3.10 -21.34
C SER A 230 21.02 3.43 -22.77
N CYS A 231 19.78 3.87 -23.04
CA CYS A 231 19.28 4.11 -24.40
C CYS A 231 18.60 5.47 -24.61
N ASP A 232 18.58 6.34 -23.60
CA ASP A 232 17.95 7.66 -23.62
C ASP A 232 16.44 7.70 -23.86
N ALA A 233 15.77 6.54 -23.86
CA ALA A 233 14.32 6.48 -23.95
C ALA A 233 13.67 7.22 -22.76
N VAL A 234 12.72 8.09 -23.06
CA VAL A 234 11.88 8.77 -22.07
C VAL A 234 10.59 7.96 -21.91
N PHE A 235 10.21 7.70 -20.67
CA PHE A 235 9.04 6.90 -20.32
C PHE A 235 8.30 7.53 -19.14
N ARG A 236 7.03 7.16 -18.96
CA ARG A 236 6.24 7.55 -17.78
C ARG A 236 6.44 6.49 -16.71
N VAL A 237 6.82 6.91 -15.50
CA VAL A 237 7.10 5.98 -14.41
C VAL A 237 5.84 5.17 -14.05
N ALA A 238 4.71 5.85 -13.85
CA ALA A 238 3.41 5.22 -13.59
C ALA A 238 3.01 4.16 -14.62
N ASP A 239 3.22 4.41 -15.91
CA ASP A 239 2.86 3.46 -16.98
C ASP A 239 3.71 2.18 -16.90
N GLU A 240 4.99 2.28 -16.51
CA GLU A 240 5.86 1.11 -16.32
C GLU A 240 5.60 0.38 -14.99
N VAL A 241 5.15 1.09 -13.96
CA VAL A 241 4.65 0.47 -12.72
C VAL A 241 3.41 -0.35 -13.05
N GLU A 242 2.39 0.23 -13.68
CA GLU A 242 1.11 -0.44 -13.95
C GLU A 242 1.24 -1.73 -14.77
N LYS A 243 2.23 -1.82 -15.67
CA LYS A 243 2.51 -3.03 -16.46
C LYS A 243 2.93 -4.24 -15.64
N GLN A 244 3.43 -4.06 -14.42
CA GLN A 244 3.84 -5.19 -13.57
C GLN A 244 2.62 -5.93 -12.98
N TRP A 245 1.42 -5.36 -13.10
CA TRP A 245 0.15 -5.94 -12.65
C TRP A 245 -0.72 -6.46 -13.81
N THR A 246 -0.20 -6.50 -15.05
CA THR A 246 -0.90 -6.99 -16.27
C THR A 246 -0.20 -8.18 -16.90
#